data_AF-A0A372GVE0-F1
#
_entry.id   AF-A0A372GVE0-F1
#
_cell.length_a   1.000
_cell.length_b   1.000
_cell.length_c   1.000
_cell.angle_alpha   90.00
_cell.angle_beta   90.00
_cell.angle_gamma   90.00
#
_symmetry.space_group_name_H-M   'P 1'
#
loop_
_entity.id
_entity.type
_entity.pdbx_description
1 polymer ?
#
loop_
_entity_poly.entity_id
_entity_poly.type
_entity_poly.pdbx_seq_one_letter_code
_entity_poly.pdbx_strand_id
1 'polypeptide(L)'
;MSTPLTEQELHNLAMNIVGKQLEAEGYEFMGVNSKPKKNPQFVCLKDKKLYFIVVRSVPHPLDPKEYDRPLMQKIKEHAQTQKGEAYYAGVGLYNAADRNLPVYLNEAYILEYDGLIKV
;
A
#
# COMPACT_ATOMS: atom_id res chain seq x y z
N MET A 1 -24.61 -1.71 15.90
CA MET A 1 -24.41 -0.84 14.72
C MET A 1 -22.99 -1.04 14.26
N SER A 2 -22.80 -1.27 12.97
CA SER A 2 -21.48 -1.47 12.37
C SER A 2 -20.83 -0.12 12.10
N THR A 3 -19.56 0.06 12.49
CA THR A 3 -18.83 1.32 12.30
C THR A 3 -18.06 1.28 11.00
N PRO A 4 -18.38 2.14 10.00
CA PRO A 4 -17.63 2.17 8.75
C PRO A 4 -16.22 2.70 8.97
N LEU A 5 -15.24 2.06 8.34
CA LEU A 5 -13.85 2.51 8.37
C LEU A 5 -13.69 3.81 7.60
N THR A 6 -12.94 4.75 8.17
CA THR A 6 -12.52 5.98 7.50
C THR A 6 -11.45 5.71 6.44
N GLU A 7 -11.23 6.66 5.54
CA GLU A 7 -10.14 6.56 4.54
C GLU A 7 -8.76 6.34 5.17
N GLN A 8 -8.51 6.97 6.33
CA GLN A 8 -7.26 6.77 7.08
C GLN A 8 -7.15 5.35 7.65
N GLU A 9 -8.24 4.79 8.18
CA GLU A 9 -8.25 3.43 8.71
C GLU A 9 -8.07 2.40 7.60
N LEU A 10 -8.71 2.60 6.45
CA LEU A 10 -8.49 1.80 5.24
C LEU A 10 -7.03 1.89 4.76
N HIS A 11 -6.45 3.10 4.75
CA HIS A 11 -5.05 3.31 4.43
C HIS A 11 -4.12 2.56 5.39
N ASN A 12 -4.39 2.65 6.69
CA ASN A 12 -3.63 1.94 7.72
C ASN A 12 -3.78 0.43 7.58
N LEU A 13 -4.99 -0.06 7.26
CA LEU A 13 -5.24 -1.48 7.02
C LEU A 13 -4.44 -1.98 5.81
N ALA A 14 -4.46 -1.24 4.70
CA ALA A 14 -3.64 -1.53 3.53
C ALA A 14 -2.14 -1.57 3.87
N MET A 15 -1.64 -0.57 4.61
CA MET A 15 -0.25 -0.55 5.06
C MET A 15 0.11 -1.74 5.95
N ASN A 16 -0.78 -2.16 6.85
CA ASN A 16 -0.55 -3.32 7.71
C ASN A 16 -0.47 -4.62 6.89
N ILE A 17 -1.32 -4.78 5.88
CA ILE A 17 -1.31 -5.96 5.00
C ILE A 17 0.01 -6.03 4.23
N VAL A 18 0.40 -4.93 3.59
CA VAL A 18 1.67 -4.84 2.83
C VAL A 18 2.86 -5.01 3.78
N GLY A 19 2.84 -4.35 4.94
CA GLY A 19 3.90 -4.42 5.94
C GLY A 19 4.13 -5.87 6.41
N LYS A 20 3.07 -6.60 6.74
CA LYS A 20 3.17 -8.01 7.13
C LYS A 20 3.75 -8.90 6.02
N GLN A 21 3.38 -8.65 4.76
CA GLN A 21 3.99 -9.37 3.64
C GLN A 21 5.50 -9.07 3.56
N LEU A 22 5.89 -7.80 3.64
CA LEU A 22 7.29 -7.39 3.61
C LEU A 22 8.09 -8.01 4.77
N GLU A 23 7.55 -8.02 5.99
CA GLU A 23 8.17 -8.69 7.14
C GLU A 23 8.36 -10.19 6.88
N ALA A 24 7.32 -10.88 6.40
CA ALA A 24 7.38 -12.30 6.08
C ALA A 24 8.38 -12.63 4.95
N GLU A 25 8.57 -11.70 4.02
CA GLU A 25 9.54 -11.81 2.93
C GLU A 25 10.96 -11.38 3.34
N GLY A 26 11.18 -10.97 4.60
CA GLY A 26 12.50 -10.64 5.14
C GLY A 26 13.00 -9.23 4.78
N TYR A 27 12.10 -8.28 4.53
CA TYR A 27 12.46 -6.88 4.36
C TYR A 27 12.73 -6.21 5.72
N GLU A 28 13.83 -5.45 5.81
CA GLU A 28 14.14 -4.64 6.99
C GLU A 28 13.58 -3.23 6.83
N PHE A 29 12.74 -2.76 7.75
CA PHE A 29 12.12 -1.43 7.66
C PHE A 29 13.10 -0.34 8.11
N MET A 30 13.52 0.50 7.17
CA MET A 30 14.35 1.68 7.42
C MET A 30 13.51 2.92 7.73
N GLY A 31 12.28 2.98 7.20
CA GLY A 31 11.36 4.08 7.47
C GLY A 31 9.92 3.70 7.15
N VAL A 32 8.99 4.20 7.99
CA VAL A 32 7.54 4.01 7.84
C VAL A 32 6.86 5.37 7.92
N ASN A 33 5.95 5.66 6.98
CA ASN A 33 5.20 6.91 6.95
C ASN A 33 3.72 6.63 6.65
N SER A 34 2.90 6.64 7.70
CA SER A 34 1.46 6.38 7.64
C SER A 34 0.61 7.60 7.28
N LYS A 35 1.24 8.76 7.07
CA LYS A 35 0.50 9.98 6.73
C LYS A 35 0.06 9.92 5.26
N PRO A 36 -1.23 10.14 4.98
CA PRO A 36 -1.71 10.27 3.62
C PRO A 36 -0.91 11.34 2.87
N LYS A 37 -0.69 11.14 1.58
CA LYS A 37 0.04 12.05 0.67
C LYS A 37 1.55 12.19 0.92
N LYS A 38 2.12 11.65 1.99
CA LYS A 38 3.58 11.55 2.11
C LYS A 38 4.08 10.23 1.54
N ASN A 39 4.96 10.29 0.54
CA ASN A 39 5.47 9.12 -0.17
C ASN A 39 7.00 9.07 -0.10
N PRO A 40 7.60 7.86 -0.07
CA PRO A 40 6.94 6.55 0.02
C PRO A 40 6.35 6.26 1.42
N GLN A 41 5.48 5.24 1.52
CA GLN A 41 4.94 4.75 2.80
C GLN A 41 5.95 3.86 3.53
N PHE A 42 6.71 3.06 2.78
CA PHE A 42 7.79 2.26 3.33
C PHE A 42 9.10 2.52 2.59
N VAL A 43 10.18 2.58 3.37
CA VAL A 43 11.54 2.44 2.89
C VAL A 43 12.09 1.19 3.56
N CYS A 44 12.40 0.18 2.76
CA CYS A 44 12.91 -1.10 3.25
C CYS A 44 14.29 -1.38 2.68
N LEU A 45 15.10 -2.18 3.40
CA LEU A 45 16.35 -2.74 2.93
C LEU A 45 16.18 -4.25 2.78
N LYS A 46 16.59 -4.80 1.64
CA LYS A 46 16.67 -6.25 1.42
C LYS A 46 17.81 -6.54 0.45
N ASP A 47 18.63 -7.55 0.75
CA ASP A 47 19.79 -7.92 -0.09
C ASP A 47 20.70 -6.72 -0.46
N LYS A 48 20.91 -5.80 0.49
CA LYS A 48 21.68 -4.54 0.33
C LYS A 48 21.11 -3.56 -0.71
N LYS A 49 19.85 -3.71 -1.10
CA LYS A 49 19.11 -2.77 -1.96
C LYS A 49 18.01 -2.08 -1.17
N LEU A 50 17.83 -0.80 -1.45
CA LEU A 50 16.74 -0.02 -0.87
C LEU A 50 15.47 -0.16 -1.74
N TYR A 51 14.33 -0.29 -1.07
CA TYR A 51 13.01 -0.46 -1.68
C TYR A 51 12.11 0.67 -1.18
N PHE A 52 11.68 1.53 -2.09
CA PHE A 52 10.78 2.65 -1.85
C PHE A 52 9.39 2.23 -2.28
N ILE A 53 8.51 1.94 -1.32
CA ILE A 53 7.21 1.33 -1.59
C ILE A 53 6.10 2.33 -1.29
N VAL A 54 5.31 2.64 -2.31
CA VAL A 54 4.11 3.46 -2.18
C VAL A 54 2.91 2.56 -1.99
N VAL A 55 2.19 2.74 -0.89
CA VAL A 55 0.99 1.96 -0.57
C VAL A 55 -0.25 2.81 -0.76
N ARG A 56 -1.27 2.24 -1.42
CA ARG A 56 -2.58 2.86 -1.59
C ARG A 56 -3.70 1.89 -1.28
N SER A 57 -4.68 2.36 -0.52
CA SER A 57 -5.97 1.69 -0.44
C SER A 57 -6.79 2.14 -1.65
N VAL A 58 -7.34 1.21 -2.41
CA VAL A 58 -8.06 1.48 -3.66
C VAL A 58 -9.53 1.05 -3.51
N PRO A 59 -10.49 2.00 -3.56
CA PRO A 59 -11.91 1.68 -3.44
C PRO A 59 -12.48 1.12 -4.75
N HIS A 60 -13.56 0.33 -4.65
CA HIS A 60 -14.31 -0.12 -5.83
C HIS A 60 -14.95 1.09 -6.55
N PRO A 61 -15.01 1.13 -7.90
CA PRO A 61 -14.57 0.14 -8.89
C PRO A 61 -13.16 0.36 -9.47
N LEU A 62 -12.30 1.12 -8.80
CA LEU A 62 -10.94 1.39 -9.30
C LEU A 62 -10.07 0.13 -9.24
N ASP A 63 -9.18 -0.02 -10.22
CA ASP A 63 -8.24 -1.14 -10.29
C ASP A 63 -7.05 -0.91 -9.34
N PRO A 64 -6.81 -1.80 -8.36
CA PRO A 64 -5.65 -1.70 -7.46
C PRO A 64 -4.30 -1.72 -8.16
N LYS A 65 -4.21 -2.17 -9.41
CA LYS A 65 -2.97 -2.22 -10.20
C LYS A 65 -2.64 -0.88 -10.84
N GLU A 66 -3.62 0.01 -10.98
CA GLU A 66 -3.39 1.34 -11.53
C GLU A 66 -2.85 2.30 -10.46
N TYR A 67 -1.89 3.13 -10.88
CA TYR A 67 -1.25 4.13 -10.03
C TYR A 67 -0.98 5.41 -10.78
N ASP A 68 -0.85 6.50 -10.02
CA ASP A 68 -0.43 7.81 -10.53
C ASP A 68 1.00 7.71 -11.10
N ARG A 69 1.10 7.62 -12.43
CA ARG A 69 2.38 7.51 -13.15
C ARG A 69 3.32 8.68 -12.86
N PRO A 70 2.89 9.97 -12.93
CA PRO A 70 3.73 11.09 -12.52
C PRO A 70 4.28 10.98 -11.09
N LEU A 71 3.46 10.58 -10.11
CA LEU A 71 3.90 10.40 -8.73
C LEU A 71 4.94 9.29 -8.65
N MET A 72 4.65 8.12 -9.22
CA MET A 72 5.54 6.97 -9.14
C MET A 72 6.86 7.20 -9.90
N GLN A 73 6.85 7.97 -10.99
CA GLN A 73 8.07 8.40 -11.67
C GLN A 73 8.97 9.25 -10.76
N LYS A 74 8.39 10.21 -10.00
CA LYS A 74 9.16 11.00 -9.03
C LYS A 74 9.76 10.13 -7.91
N ILE A 75 9.01 9.14 -7.44
CA ILE A 75 9.51 8.20 -6.42
C ILE A 75 10.62 7.32 -7.00
N LYS A 76 10.49 6.88 -8.24
CA LYS A 76 11.53 6.13 -8.96
C LYS A 76 12.82 6.92 -9.09
N GLU A 77 12.74 8.18 -9.51
CA GLU A 77 13.89 9.07 -9.60
C GLU A 77 14.55 9.27 -8.22
N HIS A 78 13.75 9.49 -7.17
CA HIS A 78 14.24 9.61 -5.80
C HIS A 78 14.88 8.33 -5.26
N ALA A 79 14.32 7.17 -5.59
CA ALA A 79 14.90 5.88 -5.22
C ALA A 79 16.25 5.66 -5.92
N GLN A 80 16.34 5.99 -7.21
CA GLN A 80 17.57 5.84 -8.01
C GLN A 80 18.73 6.68 -7.49
N THR A 81 18.49 7.91 -7.01
CA THR A 81 19.56 8.73 -6.39
C THR A 81 20.15 8.09 -5.15
N GLN A 82 19.39 7.22 -4.48
CA GLN A 82 19.81 6.44 -3.31
C GLN A 82 20.19 5.00 -3.67
N LYS A 83 20.37 4.68 -4.96
CA LYS A 83 20.65 3.31 -5.47
C LYS A 83 19.60 2.27 -5.07
N GLY A 84 18.36 2.72 -4.87
CA GLY A 84 17.20 1.90 -4.58
C GLY A 84 16.27 1.72 -5.78
N GLU A 85 15.19 1.01 -5.53
CA GLU A 85 14.14 0.70 -6.49
C GLU A 85 12.78 1.18 -5.96
N ALA A 86 11.88 1.59 -6.86
CA ALA A 86 10.54 2.03 -6.50
C ALA A 86 9.49 0.98 -6.85
N TYR A 87 8.57 0.77 -5.92
CA TYR A 87 7.47 -0.18 -6.05
C TYR A 87 6.15 0.46 -5.62
N TYR A 88 5.09 -0.01 -6.23
CA TYR A 88 3.72 0.34 -5.90
C TYR A 88 3.01 -0.89 -5.32
N ALA A 89 2.19 -0.67 -4.29
CA ALA A 89 1.34 -1.67 -3.66
C ALA A 89 -0.06 -1.09 -3.51
N GLY A 90 -0.91 -1.34 -4.51
CA GLY A 90 -2.32 -1.02 -4.43
C GLY A 90 -3.10 -2.16 -3.78
N VAL A 91 -3.90 -1.83 -2.79
CA VAL A 91 -4.67 -2.78 -1.97
C VAL A 91 -6.15 -2.44 -2.09
N GLY A 92 -6.91 -3.30 -2.75
CA GLY A 92 -8.35 -3.27 -2.77
C GLY A 92 -8.93 -3.82 -1.46
N LEU A 93 -9.72 -3.01 -0.77
CA LEU A 93 -10.43 -3.38 0.45
C LEU A 93 -11.93 -3.15 0.23
N TYR A 94 -12.70 -4.23 0.13
CA TYR A 94 -14.13 -4.17 -0.18
C TYR A 94 -14.97 -4.86 0.87
N ASN A 95 -16.20 -4.40 1.07
CA ASN A 95 -17.12 -5.08 1.96
C ASN A 95 -17.49 -6.47 1.39
N ALA A 96 -17.54 -7.48 2.26
CA ALA A 96 -17.72 -8.88 1.85
C ALA A 96 -19.14 -9.22 1.38
N ALA A 97 -20.15 -8.48 1.84
CA ALA A 97 -21.53 -8.68 1.42
C ALA A 97 -21.83 -7.95 0.10
N ASP A 98 -21.34 -6.72 -0.05
CA ASP A 98 -21.51 -5.91 -1.25
C ASP A 98 -20.35 -4.93 -1.41
N ARG A 99 -19.66 -4.94 -2.56
CA ARG A 99 -18.48 -4.08 -2.81
C ARG A 99 -18.79 -2.58 -2.81
N ASN A 100 -20.07 -2.18 -2.90
CA ASN A 100 -20.50 -0.79 -2.84
C ASN A 100 -20.75 -0.29 -1.40
N LEU A 101 -20.79 -1.21 -0.42
CA LEU A 101 -20.90 -0.84 0.99
C LEU A 101 -19.52 -0.49 1.57
N PRO A 102 -19.48 0.39 2.60
CA PRO A 102 -18.24 0.64 3.31
C PRO A 102 -17.74 -0.64 4.00
N VAL A 103 -16.42 -0.75 4.13
CA VAL A 103 -15.83 -1.78 5.00
C VAL A 103 -16.09 -1.40 6.44
N TYR A 104 -16.60 -2.33 7.23
CA TYR A 104 -16.92 -2.11 8.64
C TYR A 104 -15.82 -2.64 9.56
N LEU A 105 -15.62 -1.96 10.69
CA LEU A 105 -14.70 -2.38 11.74
C LEU A 105 -15.11 -3.75 12.31
N ASN A 106 -14.14 -4.66 12.43
CA ASN A 106 -14.31 -6.03 12.93
C ASN A 106 -15.27 -6.91 12.10
N GLU A 107 -15.49 -6.58 10.84
CA GLU A 107 -16.28 -7.39 9.92
C GLU A 107 -15.41 -7.96 8.79
N ALA A 108 -15.94 -8.99 8.13
CA ALA A 108 -15.28 -9.61 6.98
C ALA A 108 -15.19 -8.61 5.81
N TYR A 109 -14.05 -8.64 5.11
CA TYR A 109 -13.81 -7.86 3.91
C TYR A 109 -13.15 -8.73 2.85
N ILE A 110 -13.30 -8.33 1.59
CA ILE A 110 -12.57 -8.89 0.46
C ILE A 110 -11.27 -8.10 0.33
N LEU A 111 -10.16 -8.83 0.21
CA LEU A 111 -8.83 -8.30 -0.05
C LEU A 111 -8.45 -8.59 -1.50
N GLU A 112 -8.15 -7.55 -2.27
CA GLU A 112 -7.60 -7.66 -3.62
C GLU A 112 -6.20 -7.03 -3.65
N TYR A 113 -5.16 -7.86 -3.69
CA TYR A 113 -3.78 -7.41 -3.66
C TYR A 113 -2.87 -8.40 -4.38
N ASP A 114 -2.26 -7.97 -5.50
CA ASP A 114 -1.37 -8.81 -6.33
C ASP A 114 0.12 -8.71 -5.95
N GLY A 115 0.45 -8.09 -4.81
CA GLY A 115 1.83 -7.89 -4.38
C GLY A 115 2.46 -6.61 -4.91
N LEU A 116 3.80 -6.55 -4.87
CA LEU A 116 4.56 -5.35 -5.26
C LEU A 116 4.69 -5.24 -6.79
N ILE A 117 4.26 -4.10 -7.33
CA ILE A 117 4.42 -3.75 -8.74
C ILE A 117 5.63 -2.85 -8.89
N LYS A 118 6.64 -3.29 -9.64
CA LYS A 118 7.83 -2.48 -9.91
C LYS A 118 7.53 -1.37 -10.91
N VAL A 119 8.02 -0.16 -10.65
CA VAL A 119 7.85 1.03 -11.51
C VAL A 119 9.09 1.35 -12.31
#